data_AF-A0A4U5VB41-F1
#
_entry.id   AF-A0A4U5VB41-F1
#
_cell.length_a   1.000
_cell.length_b   1.000
_cell.length_c   1.000
_cell.angle_alpha   90.00
_cell.angle_beta   90.00
_cell.angle_gamma   90.00
#
_symmetry.space_group_name_H-M   'P 1'
#
loop_
_entity.id
_entity.type
_entity.pdbx_description
1 polymer ?
#
loop_
_entity_poly.entity_id
_entity_poly.type
_entity_poly.pdbx_seq_one_letter_code
_entity_poly.pdbx_strand_id
1 'polypeptide(L)'
;MDANKQARGKHQASSSSESLDGPCVDYAKSYDAVVFDVLKVTPEEFASQITLMDAPVFKAIQPEELASCGWNGKEKHSLAPNVVAFTRRFNQVSFWLVREILTAQTLKIRAEILSHFVKIAKKLLELNNLHSLVSVVSALQSAPIFRLSKTWALISRKDKATFEKLNYLTSKEENYTRMREYIRSLKMVPCIPYLVVSMLGCGFQKDVR
;
A
#
# COMPACT_ATOMS: atom_id res chain seq x y z
N MET A 1 -38.24 39.99 -41.31
CA MET A 1 -38.18 38.66 -41.95
C MET A 1 -38.86 37.70 -41.02
N ASP A 2 -40.16 37.57 -41.24
CA ASP A 2 -41.13 36.92 -40.35
C ASP A 2 -41.00 35.40 -40.30
N ALA A 3 -41.35 34.87 -39.14
CA ALA A 3 -41.50 33.46 -38.82
C ALA A 3 -42.72 32.84 -39.51
N ASN A 4 -42.66 31.54 -39.84
CA ASN A 4 -43.81 30.67 -39.55
C ASN A 4 -43.47 29.16 -39.54
N LYS A 5 -43.86 28.51 -38.43
CA LYS A 5 -44.06 27.08 -38.26
C LYS A 5 -45.52 26.75 -38.61
N GLN A 6 -45.76 25.54 -39.13
CA GLN A 6 -46.91 24.60 -38.97
C GLN A 6 -46.97 23.74 -40.27
N ALA A 7 -47.36 22.47 -40.35
CA ALA A 7 -48.12 21.60 -39.46
C ALA A 7 -48.03 20.12 -39.92
N ARG A 8 -48.34 19.21 -38.98
CA ARG A 8 -49.21 18.01 -39.07
C ARG A 8 -48.87 16.83 -39.99
N GLY A 9 -48.92 15.65 -39.38
CA GLY A 9 -49.39 14.42 -40.06
C GLY A 9 -48.93 13.12 -39.40
N LYS A 10 -49.68 12.59 -38.42
CA LYS A 10 -49.63 11.16 -38.04
C LYS A 10 -50.68 10.42 -38.88
N HIS A 11 -50.29 9.34 -39.55
CA HIS A 11 -51.18 8.22 -39.87
C HIS A 11 -50.39 6.90 -39.92
N GLN A 12 -50.96 5.88 -39.28
CA GLN A 12 -50.50 4.50 -39.18
C GLN A 12 -50.49 3.78 -40.53
N ALA A 13 -49.57 2.84 -40.70
CA ALA A 13 -49.83 1.61 -41.44
C ALA A 13 -49.05 0.44 -40.79
N SER A 14 -49.80 -0.57 -40.41
CA SER A 14 -49.37 -1.89 -39.96
C SER A 14 -48.71 -2.67 -41.11
N SER A 15 -47.67 -3.44 -40.83
CA SER A 15 -47.42 -4.71 -41.52
C SER A 15 -46.43 -5.54 -40.71
N SER A 16 -46.94 -6.62 -40.13
CA SER A 16 -46.18 -7.71 -39.53
C SER A 16 -45.25 -8.36 -40.57
N SER A 17 -44.02 -8.72 -40.17
CA SER A 17 -43.22 -9.72 -40.87
C SER A 17 -42.34 -10.47 -39.87
N GLU A 18 -42.81 -11.66 -39.54
CA GLU A 18 -42.09 -12.92 -39.35
C GLU A 18 -40.75 -12.92 -38.60
N SER A 19 -40.82 -13.57 -37.45
CA SER A 19 -39.75 -14.09 -36.60
C SER A 19 -38.84 -15.09 -37.32
N LEU A 20 -37.52 -14.86 -37.23
CA LEU A 20 -36.50 -15.88 -37.42
C LEU A 20 -35.76 -16.09 -36.10
N ASP A 21 -36.21 -17.08 -35.33
CA ASP A 21 -35.51 -17.60 -34.17
C ASP A 21 -34.25 -18.35 -34.64
N GLY A 22 -33.10 -17.67 -34.58
CA GLY A 22 -31.79 -18.31 -34.56
C GLY A 22 -31.33 -18.46 -33.11
N PRO A 23 -30.76 -19.62 -32.68
CA PRO A 23 -30.19 -19.72 -31.35
C PRO A 23 -29.02 -18.73 -31.25
N CYS A 24 -29.20 -17.70 -30.42
CA CYS A 24 -28.12 -16.83 -29.98
C CYS A 24 -27.14 -17.68 -29.18
N VAL A 25 -26.06 -18.13 -29.82
CA VAL A 25 -24.97 -18.80 -29.11
C VAL A 25 -24.30 -17.72 -28.26
N ASP A 26 -24.67 -17.70 -26.98
CA ASP A 26 -24.09 -16.84 -25.96
C ASP A 26 -22.59 -17.18 -25.81
N TYR A 27 -21.76 -16.55 -26.64
CA TYR A 27 -20.30 -16.51 -26.47
C TYR A 27 -19.92 -15.48 -25.41
N ALA A 28 -20.64 -15.44 -24.30
CA ALA A 28 -20.16 -14.82 -23.09
C ALA A 28 -19.12 -15.75 -22.48
N LYS A 29 -17.88 -15.72 -23.00
CA LYS A 29 -16.73 -16.23 -22.26
C LYS A 29 -16.66 -15.43 -20.96
N SER A 30 -17.16 -16.05 -19.89
CA SER A 30 -16.88 -15.62 -18.51
C SER A 30 -15.38 -15.74 -18.33
N TYR A 31 -14.68 -14.63 -18.54
CA TYR A 31 -13.32 -14.52 -18.05
C TYR A 31 -13.45 -14.49 -16.54
N ASP A 32 -13.20 -15.62 -15.88
CA ASP A 32 -12.90 -15.61 -14.46
C ASP A 32 -11.81 -14.57 -14.27
N ALA A 33 -12.14 -13.47 -13.57
CA ALA A 33 -11.14 -12.52 -13.17
C ALA A 33 -10.07 -13.31 -12.43
N VAL A 34 -8.84 -13.29 -12.94
CA VAL A 34 -7.72 -13.98 -12.28
C VAL A 34 -7.60 -13.39 -10.88
N VAL A 35 -8.16 -14.08 -9.88
CA VAL A 35 -8.10 -13.67 -8.49
C VAL A 35 -6.67 -13.89 -8.05
N PHE A 36 -5.91 -12.81 -7.95
CA PHE A 36 -4.56 -12.84 -7.40
C PHE A 36 -4.63 -13.29 -5.94
N ASP A 37 -3.99 -14.41 -5.63
CA ASP A 37 -3.93 -14.95 -4.29
C ASP A 37 -2.59 -14.56 -3.64
N VAL A 38 -2.67 -13.65 -2.66
CA VAL A 38 -1.51 -13.17 -1.90
C VAL A 38 -0.75 -14.31 -1.21
N LEU A 39 -1.39 -15.44 -0.90
CA LEU A 39 -0.71 -16.55 -0.24
C LEU A 39 0.14 -17.41 -1.19
N LYS A 40 -0.01 -17.25 -2.51
CA LYS A 40 0.75 -18.01 -3.52
C LYS A 40 2.12 -17.42 -3.84
N VAL A 41 2.33 -16.14 -3.53
CA VAL A 41 3.64 -15.49 -3.68
C VAL A 41 4.37 -15.57 -2.34
N THR A 42 5.65 -15.86 -2.36
CA THR A 42 6.40 -16.04 -1.11
C THR A 42 6.66 -14.70 -0.40
N PRO A 43 6.87 -14.70 0.93
CA PRO A 43 7.21 -13.47 1.64
C PRO A 43 8.48 -12.78 1.13
N GLU A 44 9.44 -13.57 0.62
CA GLU A 44 10.70 -13.08 0.08
C GLU A 44 10.54 -12.40 -1.27
N GLU A 45 9.71 -12.96 -2.15
CA GLU A 45 9.36 -12.33 -3.44
C GLU A 45 8.64 -11.01 -3.20
N PHE A 46 7.65 -10.96 -2.30
CA PHE A 46 6.99 -9.70 -1.97
C PHE A 46 7.97 -8.66 -1.41
N ALA A 47 8.79 -9.04 -0.43
CA ALA A 47 9.76 -8.11 0.14
C ALA A 47 10.74 -7.58 -0.91
N SER A 48 11.18 -8.43 -1.83
CA SER A 48 12.07 -8.07 -2.94
C SER A 48 11.38 -7.13 -3.92
N GLN A 49 10.14 -7.41 -4.33
CA GLN A 49 9.39 -6.56 -5.27
C GLN A 49 9.04 -5.21 -4.65
N ILE A 50 8.61 -5.17 -3.38
CA ILE A 50 8.37 -3.92 -2.65
C ILE A 50 9.66 -3.09 -2.61
N THR A 51 10.78 -3.72 -2.29
CA THR A 51 12.10 -3.05 -2.25
C THR A 51 12.52 -2.54 -3.62
N LEU A 52 12.28 -3.31 -4.68
CA LEU A 52 12.57 -2.92 -6.06
C LEU A 52 11.73 -1.71 -6.50
N MET A 53 10.49 -1.60 -6.02
CA MET A 53 9.62 -0.45 -6.28
C MET A 53 9.98 0.78 -5.44
N ASP A 54 10.43 0.60 -4.19
CA ASP A 54 10.79 1.69 -3.28
C ASP A 54 12.15 2.32 -3.63
N ALA A 55 13.12 1.50 -4.02
CA ALA A 55 14.50 1.92 -4.30
C ALA A 55 14.63 3.08 -5.31
N PRO A 56 13.99 3.07 -6.50
CA PRO A 56 14.10 4.17 -7.45
C PRO A 56 13.46 5.46 -6.93
N VAL A 57 12.35 5.37 -6.19
CA VAL A 57 11.67 6.54 -5.62
C VAL A 57 12.54 7.17 -4.52
N PHE A 58 13.14 6.34 -3.67
CA PHE A 58 14.08 6.81 -2.65
C PHE A 58 15.30 7.50 -3.28
N LYS A 59 15.90 6.89 -4.31
CA LYS A 59 17.06 7.45 -5.02
C LYS A 59 16.76 8.74 -5.77
N ALA A 60 15.51 9.00 -6.11
CA ALA A 60 15.10 10.23 -6.81
C ALA A 60 14.99 11.45 -5.88
N ILE A 61 14.91 11.25 -4.56
CA ILE A 61 14.80 12.34 -3.58
C ILE A 61 16.03 13.23 -3.64
N GLN A 62 15.83 14.51 -3.92
CA GLN A 62 16.89 15.51 -3.92
C GLN A 62 17.10 16.14 -2.54
N PRO A 63 18.33 16.53 -2.17
CA PRO A 63 18.61 17.22 -0.91
C PRO A 63 17.77 18.48 -0.69
N GLU A 64 17.46 19.23 -1.75
CA GLU A 64 16.68 20.47 -1.70
C GLU A 64 15.23 20.21 -1.27
N GLU A 65 14.66 19.06 -1.66
CA GLU A 65 13.32 18.67 -1.23
C GLU A 65 13.26 18.46 0.28
N LEU A 66 14.31 17.86 0.86
CA LEU A 66 14.47 17.67 2.30
C LEU A 66 14.75 19.00 3.00
N ALA A 67 15.55 19.86 2.38
CA ALA A 67 15.88 21.19 2.89
C ALA A 67 14.64 22.10 3.01
N SER A 68 13.71 21.99 2.05
CA SER A 68 12.53 22.86 1.97
C SER A 68 11.50 22.67 3.08
N CYS A 69 11.51 21.51 3.77
CA CYS A 69 10.42 21.12 4.68
C CYS A 69 9.01 21.14 4.05
N GLY A 70 8.90 21.15 2.72
CA GLY A 70 7.67 21.47 1.98
C GLY A 70 6.68 20.32 1.80
N TRP A 71 7.01 19.09 2.20
CA TRP A 71 6.22 17.89 1.87
C TRP A 71 4.83 17.80 2.56
N ASN A 72 4.58 18.63 3.59
CA ASN A 72 3.28 18.70 4.27
C ASN A 72 2.42 19.92 3.85
N GLY A 73 2.97 20.82 3.03
CA GLY A 73 2.29 22.05 2.62
C GLY A 73 1.37 21.88 1.40
N LYS A 74 0.70 22.98 1.02
CA LYS A 74 -0.14 23.03 -0.19
C LYS A 74 0.68 22.81 -1.48
N GLU A 75 1.90 23.31 -1.50
CA GLU A 75 2.83 23.25 -2.64
C GLU A 75 3.76 22.03 -2.60
N LYS A 76 3.46 21.02 -1.77
CA LYS A 76 4.30 19.83 -1.58
C LYS A 76 4.67 19.10 -2.88
N HIS A 77 3.80 19.13 -3.88
CA HIS A 77 4.03 18.50 -5.18
C HIS A 77 5.04 19.26 -6.04
N SER A 78 5.27 20.55 -5.75
CA SER A 78 6.29 21.37 -6.41
C SER A 78 7.59 21.39 -5.61
N LEU A 79 7.50 21.51 -4.28
CA LEU A 79 8.65 21.67 -3.38
C LEU A 79 9.36 20.35 -3.03
N ALA A 80 8.61 19.25 -2.91
CA ALA A 80 9.14 17.96 -2.49
C ALA A 80 8.43 16.77 -3.19
N PRO A 81 8.39 16.76 -4.54
CA PRO A 81 7.65 15.75 -5.31
C PRO A 81 8.06 14.31 -5.01
N ASN A 82 9.34 14.03 -4.85
CA ASN A 82 9.86 12.68 -4.61
C ASN A 82 9.65 12.25 -3.16
N VAL A 83 9.78 13.17 -2.20
CA VAL A 83 9.41 12.91 -0.79
C VAL A 83 7.94 12.54 -0.70
N VAL A 84 7.06 13.29 -1.37
CA VAL A 84 5.62 12.99 -1.43
C VAL A 84 5.35 11.66 -2.13
N ALA A 85 6.06 11.34 -3.22
CA ALA A 85 5.96 10.05 -3.89
C ALA A 85 6.39 8.90 -2.99
N PHE A 86 7.43 9.10 -2.18
CA PHE A 86 7.92 8.10 -1.23
C PHE A 86 6.94 7.91 -0.05
N THR A 87 6.33 8.98 0.46
CA THR A 87 5.21 8.87 1.42
C THR A 87 4.00 8.17 0.80
N ARG A 88 3.72 8.39 -0.49
CA ARG A 88 2.64 7.67 -1.19
C ARG A 88 2.93 6.17 -1.27
N ARG A 89 4.17 5.77 -1.55
CA ARG A 89 4.63 4.37 -1.53
C ARG A 89 4.38 3.73 -0.17
N PHE A 90 4.77 4.39 0.92
CA PHE A 90 4.48 3.97 2.29
C PHE A 90 2.99 3.66 2.49
N ASN A 91 2.13 4.62 2.15
CA ASN A 91 0.68 4.50 2.35
C ASN A 91 0.06 3.41 1.47
N GLN A 92 0.53 3.26 0.23
CA GLN A 92 0.05 2.20 -0.67
C GLN A 92 0.32 0.81 -0.10
N VAL A 93 1.51 0.57 0.45
CA VAL A 93 1.84 -0.71 1.10
C VAL A 93 0.96 -0.94 2.33
N SER A 94 0.77 0.09 3.18
CA SER A 94 -0.10 -0.02 4.36
C SER A 94 -1.54 -0.32 3.99
N PHE A 95 -2.12 0.41 3.04
CA PHE A 95 -3.52 0.22 2.63
C PHE A 95 -3.73 -1.12 1.91
N TRP A 96 -2.78 -1.54 1.08
CA TRP A 96 -2.82 -2.86 0.45
C TRP A 96 -2.91 -3.96 1.51
N LEU A 97 -2.00 -3.97 2.49
CA LEU A 97 -2.00 -4.94 3.58
C LEU A 97 -3.35 -4.95 4.33
N VAL A 98 -3.81 -3.76 4.74
CA VAL A 98 -5.07 -3.64 5.49
C VAL A 98 -6.23 -4.20 4.68
N ARG A 99 -6.29 -3.89 3.38
CA ARG A 99 -7.30 -4.41 2.46
C ARG A 99 -7.24 -5.94 2.42
N GLU A 100 -6.09 -6.53 2.09
CA GLU A 100 -5.95 -7.99 1.94
C GLU A 100 -6.38 -8.76 3.20
N ILE A 101 -6.04 -8.25 4.40
CA ILE A 101 -6.47 -8.88 5.66
C ILE A 101 -7.98 -8.73 5.85
N LEU A 102 -8.55 -7.54 5.63
CA LEU A 102 -9.97 -7.29 5.89
C LEU A 102 -10.90 -7.95 4.87
N THR A 103 -10.46 -8.16 3.63
CA THR A 103 -11.24 -8.80 2.56
C THR A 103 -11.09 -10.33 2.50
N ALA A 104 -10.33 -10.91 3.42
CA ALA A 104 -10.15 -12.36 3.51
C ALA A 104 -11.50 -13.08 3.77
N GLN A 105 -11.78 -14.12 2.98
CA GLN A 105 -13.07 -14.80 2.97
C GLN A 105 -13.41 -15.54 4.27
N THR A 106 -12.39 -16.06 4.96
CA THR A 106 -12.59 -16.82 6.21
C THR A 106 -11.61 -16.36 7.28
N LEU A 107 -11.95 -16.61 8.55
CA LEU A 107 -11.08 -16.32 9.69
C LEU A 107 -9.73 -17.04 9.57
N LYS A 108 -9.71 -18.28 9.07
CA LYS A 108 -8.50 -19.08 8.89
C LYS A 108 -7.58 -18.45 7.84
N ILE A 109 -8.12 -18.16 6.65
CA ILE A 109 -7.38 -17.51 5.56
C ILE A 109 -6.86 -16.14 6.04
N ARG A 110 -7.69 -15.37 6.76
CA ARG A 110 -7.27 -14.08 7.32
C ARG A 110 -6.06 -14.20 8.26
N ALA A 111 -6.03 -15.23 9.11
CA ALA A 111 -4.90 -15.48 9.99
C ALA A 111 -3.64 -15.89 9.22
N GLU A 112 -3.79 -16.66 8.15
CA GLU A 112 -2.70 -17.03 7.24
C GLU A 112 -2.13 -15.79 6.52
N ILE A 113 -2.98 -14.91 5.99
CA ILE A 113 -2.58 -13.64 5.35
C ILE A 113 -1.87 -12.72 6.37
N LEU A 114 -2.38 -12.62 7.59
CA LEU A 114 -1.73 -11.82 8.64
C LEU A 114 -0.34 -12.39 8.99
N SER A 115 -0.22 -13.71 9.19
CA SER A 115 1.08 -14.38 9.38
C SER A 115 2.02 -14.15 8.19
N HIS A 116 1.48 -14.15 6.97
CA HIS A 116 2.22 -13.89 5.75
C HIS A 116 2.83 -12.47 5.75
N PHE A 117 2.07 -11.45 6.13
CA PHE A 117 2.58 -10.08 6.26
C PHE A 117 3.63 -9.91 7.37
N VAL A 118 3.52 -10.64 8.48
CA VAL A 118 4.59 -10.67 9.50
C VAL A 118 5.89 -11.23 8.91
N LYS A 119 5.80 -12.27 8.07
CA LYS A 119 6.97 -12.84 7.38
C LYS A 119 7.53 -11.89 6.32
N ILE A 120 6.68 -11.17 5.59
CA ILE A 120 7.12 -10.11 4.67
C ILE A 120 7.87 -9.03 5.43
N ALA A 121 7.35 -8.56 6.57
CA ALA A 121 8.01 -7.58 7.42
C ALA A 121 9.40 -8.06 7.86
N LYS A 122 9.52 -9.32 8.27
CA LYS A 122 10.82 -9.93 8.59
C LYS A 122 11.77 -9.91 7.38
N LYS A 123 11.30 -10.26 6.19
CA LYS A 123 12.10 -10.23 4.95
C LYS A 123 12.51 -8.80 4.55
N LEU A 124 11.65 -7.81 4.76
CA LEU A 124 11.99 -6.39 4.57
C LEU A 124 13.11 -5.94 5.52
N LEU A 125 13.13 -6.43 6.76
CA LEU A 125 14.24 -6.22 7.69
C LEU A 125 15.53 -6.88 7.20
N GLU A 126 15.47 -8.13 6.71
CA GLU A 126 16.63 -8.84 6.12
C GLU A 126 17.22 -8.08 4.91
N LEU A 127 16.38 -7.40 4.12
CA LEU A 127 16.78 -6.54 3.00
C LEU A 127 17.17 -5.10 3.42
N ASN A 128 17.13 -4.77 4.71
CA ASN A 128 17.31 -3.40 5.22
C ASN A 128 16.38 -2.36 4.56
N ASN A 129 15.18 -2.77 4.12
CA ASN A 129 14.13 -1.85 3.68
C ASN A 129 13.29 -1.42 4.89
N LEU A 130 13.82 -0.48 5.66
CA LEU A 130 13.19 0.03 6.87
C LEU A 130 11.96 0.88 6.57
N HIS A 131 11.92 1.54 5.40
CA HIS A 131 10.76 2.30 4.96
C HIS A 131 9.50 1.43 4.90
N SER A 132 9.55 0.33 4.14
CA SER A 132 8.40 -0.56 3.99
C SER A 132 8.19 -1.48 5.20
N LEU A 133 9.26 -1.82 5.95
CA LEU A 133 9.11 -2.49 7.24
C LEU A 133 8.20 -1.68 8.19
N VAL A 134 8.49 -0.39 8.37
CA VAL A 134 7.70 0.49 9.24
C VAL A 134 6.27 0.64 8.71
N SER A 135 6.08 0.67 7.38
CA SER A 135 4.74 0.67 6.76
C SER A 135 3.94 -0.56 7.17
N VAL A 136 4.51 -1.76 7.00
CA VAL A 136 3.84 -3.02 7.34
C VAL A 136 3.54 -3.11 8.84
N VAL A 137 4.51 -2.80 9.70
CA VAL A 137 4.30 -2.84 11.17
C VAL A 137 3.23 -1.83 11.59
N SER A 138 3.27 -0.60 11.09
CA SER A 138 2.28 0.43 11.40
C SER A 138 0.87 0.02 10.94
N ALA A 139 0.76 -0.65 9.78
CA ALA A 139 -0.51 -1.14 9.27
C ALA A 139 -1.07 -2.28 10.13
N LEU A 140 -0.23 -3.21 10.61
CA LEU A 140 -0.64 -4.26 11.54
C LEU A 140 -1.07 -3.71 12.91
N GLN A 141 -0.47 -2.61 13.36
CA GLN A 141 -0.85 -1.90 14.58
C GLN A 141 -2.04 -0.96 14.41
N SER A 142 -2.46 -0.69 13.18
CA SER A 142 -3.58 0.21 12.93
C SER A 142 -4.87 -0.36 13.57
N ALA A 143 -5.73 0.54 14.04
CA ALA A 143 -6.99 0.19 14.69
C ALA A 143 -7.82 -0.91 13.96
N PRO A 144 -7.96 -0.92 12.62
CA PRO A 144 -8.71 -1.97 11.93
C PRO A 144 -8.11 -3.37 12.03
N ILE A 145 -6.78 -3.49 12.17
CA ILE A 145 -6.09 -4.78 12.23
C ILE A 145 -5.83 -5.20 13.68
N PHE A 146 -5.38 -4.27 14.52
CA PHE A 146 -5.05 -4.55 15.93
C PHE A 146 -6.24 -5.12 16.71
N ARG A 147 -7.46 -4.63 16.45
CA ARG A 147 -8.68 -5.09 17.14
C ARG A 147 -9.13 -6.51 16.76
N LEU A 148 -8.54 -7.16 15.76
CA LEU A 148 -8.95 -8.48 15.27
C LEU A 148 -8.48 -9.62 16.19
N SER A 149 -8.88 -9.58 17.47
CA SER A 149 -8.40 -10.49 18.52
C SER A 149 -8.48 -11.98 18.17
N LYS A 150 -9.58 -12.42 17.53
CA LYS A 150 -9.76 -13.80 17.05
C LYS A 150 -8.75 -14.19 15.97
N THR A 151 -8.41 -13.27 15.06
CA THR A 151 -7.38 -13.51 14.03
C THR A 151 -6.01 -13.60 14.67
N TRP A 152 -5.69 -12.65 15.57
CA TRP A 152 -4.43 -12.65 16.29
C TRP A 152 -4.26 -13.92 17.15
N ALA A 153 -5.34 -14.44 17.74
CA ALA A 153 -5.29 -15.67 18.51
C ALA A 153 -4.80 -16.89 17.69
N LEU A 154 -5.13 -16.96 16.40
CA LEU A 154 -4.81 -18.09 15.51
C LEU A 154 -3.39 -18.08 14.94
N ILE A 155 -2.67 -16.96 15.05
CA ILE A 155 -1.28 -16.89 14.56
C ILE A 155 -0.37 -17.72 15.46
N SER A 156 0.61 -18.38 14.83
CA SER A 156 1.63 -19.16 15.55
C SER A 156 2.40 -18.33 16.58
N ARG A 157 2.86 -18.96 17.66
CA ARG A 157 3.70 -18.28 18.68
C ARG A 157 4.98 -17.69 18.07
N LYS A 158 5.55 -18.37 17.06
CA LYS A 158 6.75 -17.93 16.34
C LYS A 158 6.51 -16.61 15.58
N ASP A 159 5.40 -16.52 14.87
CA ASP A 159 5.09 -15.30 14.10
C ASP A 159 4.71 -14.16 15.05
N LYS A 160 3.98 -14.42 16.13
CA LYS A 160 3.72 -13.40 17.18
C LYS A 160 5.01 -12.83 17.76
N ALA A 161 5.93 -13.69 18.18
CA ALA A 161 7.24 -13.26 18.70
C ALA A 161 8.06 -12.50 17.64
N THR A 162 7.93 -12.86 16.37
CA THR A 162 8.56 -12.12 15.26
C THR A 162 7.96 -10.72 15.16
N PHE A 163 6.63 -10.59 15.16
CA PHE A 163 5.95 -9.30 15.12
C PHE A 163 6.32 -8.41 16.32
N GLU A 164 6.35 -8.97 17.53
CA GLU A 164 6.76 -8.24 18.74
C GLU A 164 8.19 -7.69 18.64
N LYS A 165 9.14 -8.48 18.13
CA LYS A 165 10.52 -8.02 17.88
C LYS A 165 10.59 -6.89 16.85
N LEU A 166 9.85 -7.02 15.75
CA LEU A 166 9.80 -5.99 14.71
C LEU A 166 9.18 -4.71 15.25
N ASN A 167 8.07 -4.82 15.97
CA ASN A 167 7.40 -3.69 16.61
C ASN A 167 8.32 -2.98 17.62
N TYR A 168 9.04 -3.75 18.43
CA TYR A 168 10.02 -3.21 19.37
C TYR A 168 11.13 -2.43 18.67
N LEU A 169 11.67 -2.97 17.57
CA LEU A 169 12.69 -2.29 16.77
C LEU A 169 12.18 -0.98 16.16
N THR A 170 10.95 -0.98 15.63
CA THR A 170 10.33 0.19 14.96
C THR A 170 9.60 1.14 15.91
N SER A 171 9.72 0.94 17.23
CA SER A 171 9.03 1.74 18.22
C SER A 171 9.40 3.23 18.11
N LYS A 172 8.42 4.10 18.39
CA LYS A 172 8.59 5.56 18.41
C LYS A 172 9.20 6.07 19.72
N GLU A 173 9.39 5.18 20.71
CA GLU A 173 10.00 5.48 22.00
C GLU A 173 11.33 6.21 21.85
N GLU A 174 11.54 7.19 22.73
CA GLU A 174 12.75 8.03 22.74
C GLU A 174 13.10 8.58 21.35
N ASN A 175 12.09 8.98 20.59
CA ASN A 175 12.26 9.47 19.22
C ASN A 175 12.90 8.41 18.30
N TYR A 176 12.47 7.15 18.38
CA TYR A 176 13.01 6.04 17.57
C TYR A 176 14.48 5.69 17.84
N THR A 177 14.93 5.73 19.10
CA THR A 177 16.34 5.42 19.48
C THR A 177 16.84 4.11 18.89
N ARG A 178 16.07 3.03 19.03
CA ARG A 178 16.45 1.68 18.56
C ARG A 178 16.63 1.63 17.05
N MET A 179 15.70 2.22 16.30
CA MET A 179 15.80 2.25 14.85
C MET A 179 16.97 3.13 14.38
N ARG A 180 17.27 4.25 15.07
CA ARG A 180 18.47 5.04 14.79
C ARG A 180 19.76 4.25 15.03
N GLU A 181 19.85 3.54 16.15
CA GLU A 181 21.00 2.70 16.48
C GLU A 181 21.19 1.59 15.45
N TYR A 182 20.09 0.96 15.03
CA TYR A 182 20.11 -0.03 13.96
C TYR A 182 20.58 0.57 12.64
N ILE A 183 20.06 1.72 12.21
CA ILE A 183 20.53 2.40 10.99
C ILE A 183 22.03 2.72 11.08
N ARG A 184 22.51 3.17 12.24
CA ARG A 184 23.94 3.47 12.47
C ARG A 184 24.83 2.23 12.42
N SER A 185 24.30 1.02 12.63
CA SER A 185 25.09 -0.22 12.51
C SER A 185 25.22 -0.71 11.07
N LEU A 186 24.36 -0.23 10.15
CA LEU A 186 24.32 -0.63 8.73
C LEU A 186 25.31 0.09 7.82
N LYS A 187 26.39 0.72 8.34
CA LYS A 187 27.26 1.67 7.60
C LYS A 187 27.82 1.17 6.25
N MET A 188 27.91 -0.14 6.05
CA MET A 188 28.51 -0.75 4.85
C MET A 188 27.53 -1.62 4.06
N VAL A 189 26.22 -1.52 4.31
CA VAL A 189 25.19 -2.34 3.67
C VAL A 189 24.13 -1.44 3.03
N PRO A 190 23.67 -1.74 1.79
CA PRO A 190 22.55 -1.02 1.19
C PRO A 190 21.31 -1.05 2.09
N CYS A 191 20.68 0.10 2.27
CA CYS A 191 19.52 0.29 3.15
C CYS A 191 18.59 1.35 2.57
N ILE A 192 17.28 1.14 2.71
CA ILE A 192 16.25 2.15 2.45
C ILE A 192 15.74 2.63 3.82
N PRO A 193 16.14 3.81 4.30
CA PRO A 193 15.79 4.27 5.63
C PRO A 193 14.33 4.71 5.72
N TYR A 194 13.75 4.65 6.91
CA TYR A 194 12.51 5.35 7.21
C TYR A 194 12.78 6.84 7.35
N LEU A 195 12.39 7.62 6.32
CA LEU A 195 12.77 9.03 6.11
C LEU A 195 12.58 9.90 7.36
N VAL A 196 11.48 9.72 8.10
CA VAL A 196 11.19 10.49 9.32
C VAL A 196 12.33 10.39 10.35
N VAL A 197 12.92 9.21 10.52
CA VAL A 197 14.00 8.99 11.49
C VAL A 197 15.34 9.55 11.03
N SER A 198 15.61 9.49 9.72
CA SER A 198 16.80 10.13 9.15
C SER A 198 16.74 11.66 9.28
N MET A 199 15.54 12.25 9.18
CA MET A 199 15.36 13.70 9.24
C MET A 199 15.39 14.27 10.67
N LEU A 200 14.87 13.51 11.65
CA LEU A 200 14.92 13.88 13.08
C LEU A 200 16.36 13.96 13.63
N GLY A 201 17.32 13.27 13.01
CA GLY A 201 18.74 13.34 13.38
C GLY A 201 19.50 14.54 12.82
N CYS A 202 18.99 15.20 11.77
CA CYS A 202 19.68 16.29 11.07
C CYS A 202 19.37 17.70 11.60
N GLY A 203 18.66 17.86 12.72
CA GLY A 203 18.40 19.19 13.26
C GLY A 203 17.44 20.05 12.41
N PHE A 204 16.70 19.43 11.48
CA PHE A 204 15.70 20.06 10.62
C PHE A 204 14.54 20.76 11.34
N GLN A 205 14.50 20.65 12.67
CA GLN A 205 13.50 21.27 13.53
C GLN A 205 14.02 22.55 14.22
N LYS A 206 15.23 23.03 13.89
CA LYS A 206 15.75 24.30 14.42
C LYS A 206 15.27 25.54 13.63
N ASP A 207 14.84 25.40 12.39
CA ASP A 207 14.48 26.54 11.52
C ASP A 207 12.99 26.60 11.12
N VAL A 208 12.12 25.86 11.82
CA VAL A 208 10.65 26.05 11.72
C VAL A 208 10.13 26.52 13.07
N ARG A 209 10.45 27.77 13.42
CA ARG A 209 9.78 28.51 14.47
C ARG A 209 9.48 29.91 13.97
#